data_AF-A0A2H9L8R1-F1
#
_entry.id   AF-A0A2H9L8R1-F1
#
_cell.length_a   1.000
_cell.length_b   1.000
_cell.length_c   1.000
_cell.angle_alpha   90.00
_cell.angle_beta   90.00
_cell.angle_gamma   90.00
#
_symmetry.space_group_name_H-M   'P 1'
#
loop_
_entity.id
_entity.type
_entity.pdbx_description
1 polymer ?
#
loop_
_entity_poly.entity_id
_entity_poly.type
_entity_poly.pdbx_seq_one_letter_code
_entity_poly.pdbx_strand_id
1 'polypeptide(L)'
;MRLLRDNRGFVLSGLALLLVLPAMLLVASYFKVVETGGEATAVQIIADKVTYTGKDIERVIRYMSNNYLPIDNTTLRELAENYQVATGLLVDVGPVTIYPFWIHVIDTGVNHYAGTKYCKITEAGTGKWRYNFEDLDDGIGENPDYDYNEPRLLVERLAGALRITIEEYEGGYHADIYYSSQLIKGFVGGSERNHVGDIILVNENLTSGIPVYVRDPNGTAQYFSTVELIA
;
A
#
# COMPACT_ATOMS: atom_id res chain seq x y z
N MET A 1 37.45 16.08 66.51
CA MET A 1 36.31 15.18 66.25
C MET A 1 35.42 15.78 65.14
N ARG A 2 35.85 15.74 63.86
CA ARG A 2 35.10 16.30 62.71
C ARG A 2 34.76 15.25 61.63
N LEU A 3 35.47 14.12 61.60
CA LEU A 3 35.33 13.05 60.60
C LEU A 3 33.99 12.27 60.64
N LEU A 4 33.29 12.22 61.79
CA LEU A 4 32.04 11.46 61.93
C LEU A 4 30.82 12.15 61.31
N ARG A 5 30.89 13.47 61.04
CA ARG A 5 29.77 14.26 60.49
C ARG A 5 29.76 14.22 58.95
N ASP A 6 30.94 14.26 58.33
CA ASP A 6 31.09 14.22 56.86
C ASP A 6 30.74 12.84 56.28
N ASN A 7 31.09 11.74 56.96
CA ASN A 7 30.72 10.39 56.51
C ASN A 7 29.20 10.13 56.54
N ARG A 8 28.47 10.73 57.49
CA ARG A 8 27.00 10.63 57.53
C ARG A 8 26.37 11.41 56.38
N GLY A 9 26.92 12.57 56.03
CA GLY A 9 26.51 13.35 54.86
C GLY A 9 26.74 12.60 53.55
N PHE A 10 27.89 11.93 53.41
CA PHE A 10 28.23 11.12 52.23
C PHE A 10 27.37 9.87 52.08
N VAL A 11 27.09 9.16 53.18
CA VAL A 11 26.19 7.99 53.17
C VAL A 11 24.74 8.39 52.91
N LEU A 12 24.26 9.49 53.48
CA LEU A 12 22.90 10.01 53.23
C LEU A 12 22.73 10.51 51.79
N SER A 13 23.73 11.18 51.23
CA SER A 13 23.70 11.62 49.83
C SER A 13 23.86 10.46 48.84
N GLY A 14 24.67 9.44 49.17
CA GLY A 14 24.76 8.20 48.40
C GLY A 14 23.45 7.40 48.40
N LEU A 15 22.80 7.26 49.55
CA LEU A 15 21.47 6.62 49.66
C LEU A 15 20.39 7.42 48.93
N ALA A 16 20.41 8.76 49.04
CA ALA A 16 19.50 9.60 48.28
C ALA A 16 19.69 9.42 46.76
N LEU A 17 20.93 9.37 46.28
CA LEU A 17 21.23 9.12 44.87
C LEU A 17 20.75 7.72 44.43
N LEU A 18 20.96 6.70 45.27
CA LEU A 18 20.54 5.32 45.04
C LEU A 18 19.02 5.15 45.00
N LEU A 19 18.27 6.03 45.64
CA LEU A 19 16.80 6.02 45.63
C LEU A 19 16.22 6.89 44.51
N VAL A 20 16.85 8.03 44.23
CA VAL A 20 16.37 9.00 43.22
C VAL A 20 16.60 8.50 41.80
N LEU A 21 17.73 7.85 41.51
CA LEU A 21 18.02 7.32 40.18
C LEU A 21 16.99 6.29 39.69
N PRO A 22 16.67 5.22 40.46
CA PRO A 22 15.63 4.27 40.07
C PRO A 22 14.25 4.91 39.94
N ALA A 23 13.91 5.87 40.81
CA ALA A 23 12.64 6.59 40.73
C ALA A 23 12.54 7.41 39.43
N MET A 24 13.59 8.13 39.03
CA MET A 24 13.63 8.83 37.75
C MET A 24 13.54 7.89 36.56
N LEU A 25 14.17 6.72 36.63
CA LEU A 25 14.14 5.71 35.58
C LEU A 25 12.73 5.10 35.42
N LEU A 26 12.01 4.87 36.52
CA LEU A 26 10.62 4.44 36.52
C LEU A 26 9.67 5.51 35.94
N VAL A 27 9.90 6.78 36.28
CA VAL A 27 9.08 7.88 35.74
C VAL A 27 9.34 8.08 34.25
N ALA A 28 10.59 8.04 33.81
CA ALA A 28 10.95 8.16 32.39
C ALA A 28 10.38 6.99 31.57
N SER A 29 10.48 5.76 32.07
CA SER A 29 9.88 4.59 31.41
C SER A 29 8.35 4.66 31.38
N TYR A 30 7.70 5.15 32.45
CA TYR A 30 6.25 5.39 32.44
C TYR A 30 5.83 6.39 31.36
N PHE A 31 6.53 7.53 31.25
CA PHE A 31 6.24 8.51 30.20
C PHE A 31 6.42 7.92 28.80
N LYS A 32 7.48 7.13 28.58
CA LYS A 32 7.70 6.47 27.29
C LYS A 32 6.60 5.46 26.95
N VAL A 33 6.15 4.67 27.92
CA VAL A 33 5.03 3.72 27.73
C VAL A 33 3.73 4.45 27.38
N VAL A 34 3.43 5.57 28.05
CA VAL A 34 2.25 6.38 27.75
C VAL A 34 2.34 7.00 26.35
N GLU A 35 3.51 7.55 25.98
CA GLU A 35 3.75 8.10 24.66
C GLU A 35 3.56 7.04 23.57
N THR A 36 4.25 5.91 23.67
CA THR A 36 4.13 4.80 22.71
C THR A 36 2.72 4.21 22.68
N GLY A 37 2.02 4.14 23.82
CA GLY A 37 0.62 3.73 23.87
C GLY A 37 -0.31 4.71 23.14
N GLY A 38 -0.05 6.01 23.28
CA GLY A 38 -0.77 7.06 22.56
C GLY A 38 -0.54 6.99 21.05
N GLU A 39 0.72 6.82 20.63
CA GLU A 39 1.10 6.64 19.22
C GLU A 39 0.43 5.41 18.60
N ALA A 40 0.49 4.25 19.28
CA ALA A 40 -0.15 3.02 18.81
C ALA A 40 -1.66 3.18 18.65
N THR A 41 -2.31 3.85 19.62
CA THR A 41 -3.75 4.14 19.55
C THR A 41 -4.07 5.08 18.38
N ALA A 42 -3.24 6.11 18.14
CA ALA A 42 -3.42 7.04 17.02
C ALA A 42 -3.30 6.32 15.66
N VAL A 43 -2.28 5.47 15.49
CA VAL A 43 -2.11 4.65 14.29
C VAL A 43 -3.31 3.73 14.09
N GLN A 44 -3.78 3.06 15.14
CA GLN A 44 -4.94 2.18 15.06
C GLN A 44 -6.21 2.94 14.65
N ILE A 45 -6.45 4.13 15.20
CA ILE A 45 -7.61 4.97 14.81
C ILE A 45 -7.53 5.35 13.33
N ILE A 46 -6.35 5.71 12.82
CA ILE A 46 -6.16 6.05 11.40
C ILE A 46 -6.41 4.81 10.53
N ALA A 47 -5.87 3.65 10.91
CA ALA A 47 -6.05 2.39 10.19
C ALA A 47 -7.52 1.95 10.15
N ASP A 48 -8.23 2.06 11.27
CA ASP A 48 -9.66 1.77 11.36
C ASP A 48 -10.45 2.70 10.45
N LYS A 49 -10.19 4.01 10.51
CA LYS A 49 -10.85 5.01 9.68
C LYS A 49 -10.67 4.70 8.19
N VAL A 50 -9.44 4.46 7.75
CA VAL A 50 -9.12 4.10 6.36
C VAL A 50 -9.86 2.82 5.93
N THR A 51 -9.85 1.79 6.78
CA THR A 51 -10.51 0.51 6.51
C THR A 51 -12.03 0.65 6.44
N TYR A 52 -12.65 1.37 7.37
CA TYR A 52 -14.10 1.59 7.38
C TYR A 52 -14.56 2.41 6.19
N THR A 53 -13.82 3.46 5.81
CA THR A 53 -14.11 4.24 4.61
C THR A 53 -14.05 3.39 3.35
N GLY A 54 -13.00 2.57 3.20
CA GLY A 54 -12.87 1.65 2.07
C GLY A 54 -14.04 0.67 1.97
N LYS A 55 -14.38 -0.02 3.07
CA LYS A 55 -15.50 -0.96 3.10
C LYS A 55 -16.86 -0.32 2.83
N ASP A 56 -17.05 0.92 3.27
CA ASP A 56 -18.31 1.63 3.03
C ASP A 56 -18.46 2.02 1.55
N ILE A 57 -17.39 2.50 0.91
CA ILE A 57 -17.38 2.75 -0.54
C ILE A 57 -17.71 1.46 -1.31
N GLU A 58 -17.11 0.33 -0.94
CA GLU A 58 -17.44 -0.96 -1.57
C GLU A 58 -18.92 -1.30 -1.44
N ARG A 59 -19.48 -1.12 -0.24
CA ARG A 59 -20.90 -1.38 0.02
C ARG A 59 -21.79 -0.51 -0.86
N VAL A 60 -21.44 0.76 -1.05
CA VAL A 60 -22.17 1.69 -1.94
C VAL A 60 -22.08 1.23 -3.39
N ILE A 61 -20.89 0.89 -3.88
CA ILE A 61 -20.71 0.42 -5.26
C ILE A 61 -21.49 -0.89 -5.51
N ARG A 62 -21.41 -1.85 -4.58
CA ARG A 62 -22.19 -3.11 -4.67
C ARG A 62 -23.68 -2.82 -4.64
N TYR A 63 -24.14 -1.90 -3.80
CA TYR A 63 -25.54 -1.47 -3.79
C TYR A 63 -25.97 -0.89 -5.14
N MET A 64 -25.14 -0.02 -5.74
CA MET A 64 -25.42 0.54 -7.06
C MET A 64 -25.52 -0.55 -8.13
N SER A 65 -24.57 -1.49 -8.14
CA SER A 65 -24.55 -2.61 -9.07
C SER A 65 -25.79 -3.51 -8.91
N ASN A 66 -26.11 -3.92 -7.68
CA ASN A 66 -27.25 -4.79 -7.38
C ASN A 66 -28.61 -4.17 -7.73
N ASN A 67 -28.69 -2.84 -7.77
CA ASN A 67 -29.91 -2.10 -8.08
C ASN A 67 -29.90 -1.50 -9.49
N TYR A 68 -28.97 -1.90 -10.35
CA TYR A 68 -28.84 -1.42 -11.73
C TYR A 68 -28.76 0.11 -11.84
N LEU A 69 -28.16 0.76 -10.84
CA LEU A 69 -27.90 2.20 -10.89
C LEU A 69 -26.73 2.47 -11.85
N PRO A 70 -26.72 3.61 -12.57
CA PRO A 70 -25.60 3.97 -13.43
C PRO A 70 -24.30 4.07 -12.63
N ILE A 71 -23.26 3.38 -13.09
CA ILE A 71 -21.91 3.49 -12.55
C ILE A 71 -20.99 3.93 -13.69
N ASP A 72 -20.84 5.24 -13.83
CA ASP A 72 -19.92 5.87 -14.78
C ASP A 72 -18.77 6.58 -14.05
N ASN A 73 -17.75 7.00 -14.81
CA ASN A 73 -16.57 7.64 -14.24
C ASN A 73 -16.89 8.95 -13.52
N THR A 74 -17.95 9.66 -13.91
CA THR A 74 -18.38 10.89 -13.24
C THR A 74 -18.92 10.57 -11.86
N THR A 75 -19.78 9.56 -11.78
CA THR A 75 -20.39 9.09 -10.53
C THR A 75 -19.34 8.56 -9.56
N LEU A 76 -18.35 7.80 -10.05
CA LEU A 76 -17.26 7.28 -9.23
C LEU A 76 -16.32 8.39 -8.73
N ARG A 77 -16.04 9.39 -9.57
CA ARG A 77 -15.27 10.57 -9.16
C ARG A 77 -16.01 11.37 -8.09
N GLU A 78 -17.31 11.65 -8.29
CA GLU A 78 -18.13 12.36 -7.30
C GLU A 78 -18.20 11.58 -5.97
N LEU A 79 -18.31 10.25 -6.04
CA LEU A 79 -18.25 9.38 -4.86
C LEU A 79 -16.93 9.56 -4.10
N ALA A 80 -15.80 9.46 -4.81
CA ALA A 80 -14.47 9.64 -4.23
C ALA A 80 -14.30 11.02 -3.57
N GLU A 81 -14.67 12.09 -4.29
CA GLU A 81 -14.60 13.47 -3.81
C GLU A 81 -15.45 13.67 -2.53
N ASN A 82 -16.66 13.11 -2.49
CA ASN A 82 -17.53 13.20 -1.31
C ASN A 82 -16.91 12.54 -0.07
N TYR A 83 -16.33 11.34 -0.22
CA TYR A 83 -15.64 10.68 0.89
C TYR A 83 -14.37 11.41 1.31
N GLN A 84 -13.61 11.96 0.35
CA GLN A 84 -12.43 12.77 0.64
C GLN A 84 -12.80 14.01 1.45
N VAL A 85 -13.86 14.74 1.08
CA VAL A 85 -14.35 15.91 1.82
C VAL A 85 -14.85 15.52 3.21
N ALA A 86 -15.61 14.43 3.33
CA ALA A 86 -16.21 14.02 4.59
C ALA A 86 -15.18 13.46 5.60
N THR A 87 -14.15 12.77 5.11
CA THR A 87 -13.21 12.04 5.95
C THR A 87 -11.84 12.72 6.06
N GLY A 88 -11.46 13.57 5.10
CA GLY A 88 -10.11 14.11 4.99
C GLY A 88 -9.06 13.08 4.55
N LEU A 89 -9.48 11.87 4.13
CA LEU A 89 -8.61 10.86 3.53
C LEU A 89 -8.43 11.13 2.04
N LEU A 90 -7.34 10.63 1.45
CA LEU A 90 -7.21 10.60 0.00
C LEU A 90 -7.96 9.37 -0.50
N VAL A 91 -8.94 9.59 -1.38
CA VAL A 91 -9.83 8.56 -1.89
C VAL A 91 -9.74 8.57 -3.41
N ASP A 92 -9.33 7.44 -3.98
CA ASP A 92 -9.31 7.19 -5.41
C ASP A 92 -10.28 6.03 -5.68
N VAL A 93 -11.42 6.33 -6.30
CA VAL A 93 -12.31 5.31 -6.86
C VAL A 93 -12.07 5.32 -8.36
N GLY A 94 -11.36 4.30 -8.85
CA GLY A 94 -10.92 4.28 -10.23
C GLY A 94 -12.09 4.14 -11.20
N PRO A 95 -11.84 4.30 -12.51
CA PRO A 95 -12.82 3.92 -13.53
C PRO A 95 -13.22 2.46 -13.32
N VAL A 96 -14.32 1.99 -13.95
CA VAL A 96 -14.57 0.55 -14.08
C VAL A 96 -13.31 -0.07 -14.72
N THR A 97 -12.44 -0.64 -13.90
CA THR A 97 -11.17 -1.15 -14.37
C THR A 97 -11.38 -2.57 -14.85
N ILE A 98 -11.03 -2.71 -16.12
CA ILE A 98 -10.75 -3.96 -16.80
C ILE A 98 -9.25 -4.31 -16.62
N TYR A 99 -8.56 -3.67 -15.65
CA TYR A 99 -7.10 -3.71 -15.51
C TYR A 99 -6.68 -4.45 -14.22
N PRO A 100 -6.71 -5.79 -14.24
CA PRO A 100 -6.54 -6.62 -13.04
C PRO A 100 -5.10 -6.71 -12.54
N PHE A 101 -4.11 -6.12 -13.20
CA PHE A 101 -2.70 -6.32 -12.84
C PHE A 101 -2.20 -5.26 -11.84
N TRP A 102 -1.39 -5.70 -10.88
CA TRP A 102 -0.66 -4.86 -9.95
C TRP A 102 0.59 -5.60 -9.45
N ILE A 103 1.51 -4.87 -8.85
CA ILE A 103 2.74 -5.42 -8.28
C ILE A 103 2.88 -5.11 -6.79
N HIS A 104 3.55 -5.99 -6.05
CA HIS A 104 4.05 -5.73 -4.71
C HIS A 104 5.58 -5.73 -4.76
N VAL A 105 6.19 -4.58 -4.47
CA VAL A 105 7.65 -4.42 -4.44
C VAL A 105 8.15 -4.98 -3.12
N ILE A 106 8.90 -6.07 -3.17
CA ILE A 106 9.29 -6.88 -2.01
C ILE A 106 10.22 -6.08 -1.09
N ASP A 107 11.16 -5.33 -1.68
CA ASP A 107 12.18 -4.58 -0.96
C ASP A 107 11.61 -3.43 -0.12
N THR A 108 10.56 -2.77 -0.61
CA THR A 108 9.92 -1.63 0.06
C THR A 108 8.62 -2.02 0.77
N GLY A 109 8.01 -3.14 0.38
CA GLY A 109 6.70 -3.58 0.86
C GLY A 109 5.52 -2.80 0.27
N VAL A 110 5.73 -2.01 -0.79
CA VAL A 110 4.70 -1.14 -1.37
C VAL A 110 3.98 -1.81 -2.54
N ASN A 111 2.71 -1.47 -2.74
CA ASN A 111 1.89 -1.98 -3.83
C ASN A 111 1.68 -0.91 -4.91
N HIS A 112 1.99 -1.24 -6.17
CA HIS A 112 1.74 -0.37 -7.32
C HIS A 112 0.67 -0.96 -8.22
N TYR A 113 -0.38 -0.18 -8.46
CA TYR A 113 -1.57 -0.62 -9.19
C TYR A 113 -1.64 -0.04 -10.60
N ALA A 114 -2.17 -0.82 -11.54
CA ALA A 114 -2.44 -0.35 -12.89
C ALA A 114 -3.39 0.85 -12.91
N GLY A 115 -3.07 1.86 -13.73
CA GLY A 115 -3.86 3.09 -13.84
C GLY A 115 -3.51 4.17 -12.82
N THR A 116 -2.53 3.93 -11.95
CA THR A 116 -1.92 4.96 -11.09
C THR A 116 -0.70 5.61 -11.77
N LYS A 117 -0.07 6.59 -11.12
CA LYS A 117 1.16 7.21 -11.63
C LYS A 117 2.34 6.24 -11.75
N TYR A 118 2.28 5.07 -11.08
CA TYR A 118 3.33 4.04 -11.09
C TYR A 118 3.08 2.95 -12.12
N CYS A 119 2.03 3.06 -12.95
CA CYS A 119 1.80 2.11 -14.02
C CYS A 119 1.15 2.74 -15.23
N LYS A 120 1.89 2.76 -16.34
CA LYS A 120 1.39 3.21 -17.62
C LYS A 120 0.91 2.04 -18.46
N ILE A 121 -0.32 2.14 -18.98
CA ILE A 121 -0.88 1.13 -19.89
C ILE A 121 -0.75 1.63 -21.33
N THR A 122 -0.18 0.81 -22.21
CA THR A 122 0.01 1.17 -23.63
C THR A 122 -0.50 0.06 -24.55
N GLU A 123 -1.09 0.42 -25.68
CA GLU A 123 -1.51 -0.56 -26.69
C GLU A 123 -0.28 -1.10 -27.42
N ALA A 124 -0.22 -2.43 -27.59
CA ALA A 124 0.89 -3.14 -28.25
C ALA A 124 0.46 -3.84 -29.56
N GLY A 125 -0.76 -3.55 -30.03
CA GLY A 125 -1.38 -4.14 -31.20
C GLY A 125 -2.75 -4.75 -30.87
N THR A 126 -3.43 -5.27 -31.89
CA THR A 126 -4.78 -5.83 -31.73
C THR A 126 -4.80 -6.97 -30.70
N GLY A 127 -5.55 -6.78 -29.62
CA GLY A 127 -5.65 -7.76 -28.53
C GLY A 127 -4.41 -7.85 -27.64
N LYS A 128 -3.48 -6.89 -27.75
CA LYS A 128 -2.25 -6.84 -26.96
C LYS A 128 -2.07 -5.49 -26.29
N TRP A 129 -1.67 -5.49 -25.04
CA TRP A 129 -1.37 -4.27 -24.30
C TRP A 129 -0.23 -4.51 -23.32
N ARG A 130 0.42 -3.44 -22.90
CA ARG A 130 1.49 -3.46 -21.92
C ARG A 130 1.07 -2.81 -20.63
N TYR A 131 1.43 -3.43 -19.51
CA TYR A 131 1.55 -2.75 -18.23
C TYR A 131 3.03 -2.42 -18.02
N ASN A 132 3.33 -1.15 -17.87
CA ASN A 132 4.67 -0.64 -17.69
C ASN A 132 4.70 -0.07 -16.28
N PHE A 133 5.24 -0.83 -15.32
CA PHE A 133 5.30 -0.44 -13.92
C PHE A 133 6.60 0.28 -13.60
N GLU A 134 6.54 1.10 -12.56
CA GLU A 134 7.68 1.66 -11.81
C GLU A 134 7.71 0.92 -10.47
N ASP A 135 8.87 0.53 -9.94
CA ASP A 135 9.00 -0.15 -8.63
C ASP A 135 9.47 0.77 -7.49
N LEU A 136 9.84 2.01 -7.80
CA LEU A 136 10.23 3.04 -6.84
C LEU A 136 9.08 4.01 -6.50
N ASP A 137 9.17 4.57 -5.29
CA ASP A 137 8.23 5.55 -4.74
C ASP A 137 8.90 6.91 -4.54
N ASP A 138 8.16 7.98 -4.81
CA ASP A 138 8.62 9.33 -4.45
C ASP A 138 8.88 9.41 -2.93
N GLY A 139 10.13 9.68 -2.55
CA GLY A 139 10.50 9.89 -1.15
C GLY A 139 10.77 8.63 -0.33
N ILE A 140 10.83 7.44 -0.95
CA ILE A 140 11.28 6.21 -0.29
C ILE A 140 12.51 5.66 -1.02
N GLY A 141 13.68 5.76 -0.37
CA GLY A 141 14.93 5.29 -0.97
C GLY A 141 15.43 6.19 -2.08
N GLU A 142 15.41 5.71 -3.32
CA GLU A 142 15.76 6.46 -4.52
C GLU A 142 14.50 7.01 -5.19
N ASN A 143 14.61 8.14 -5.89
CA ASN A 143 13.46 8.69 -6.59
C ASN A 143 13.20 7.87 -7.86
N PRO A 144 11.93 7.57 -8.17
CA PRO A 144 11.57 6.93 -9.43
C PRO A 144 12.01 7.78 -10.62
N ASP A 145 12.58 7.13 -11.64
CA ASP A 145 12.97 7.81 -12.87
C ASP A 145 11.85 7.85 -13.91
N TYR A 146 10.76 7.10 -13.65
CA TYR A 146 9.54 7.05 -14.45
C TYR A 146 9.80 6.62 -15.89
N ASP A 147 10.72 5.68 -16.10
CA ASP A 147 10.88 5.02 -17.40
C ASP A 147 9.92 3.83 -17.59
N TYR A 148 9.30 3.38 -16.49
CA TYR A 148 8.26 2.35 -16.42
C TYR A 148 8.73 0.99 -16.93
N ASN A 149 9.87 0.51 -16.47
CA ASN A 149 10.43 -0.74 -16.93
C ASN A 149 10.47 -1.85 -15.84
N GLU A 150 10.00 -1.60 -14.61
CA GLU A 150 10.09 -2.50 -13.45
C GLU A 150 8.73 -2.96 -12.87
N PRO A 151 8.14 -4.07 -13.34
CA PRO A 151 8.36 -4.76 -14.60
C PRO A 151 7.53 -4.19 -15.76
N ARG A 152 7.97 -4.48 -16.99
CA ARG A 152 7.13 -4.38 -18.19
C ARG A 152 6.47 -5.73 -18.52
N LEU A 153 5.14 -5.75 -18.54
CA LEU A 153 4.33 -6.93 -18.84
C LEU A 153 3.60 -6.75 -20.16
N LEU A 154 3.87 -7.62 -21.14
CA LEU A 154 3.04 -7.74 -22.34
C LEU A 154 1.91 -8.73 -22.08
N VAL A 155 0.68 -8.27 -22.22
CA VAL A 155 -0.53 -9.08 -22.08
C VAL A 155 -1.17 -9.25 -23.44
N GLU A 156 -1.47 -10.50 -23.77
CA GLU A 156 -2.09 -10.89 -25.03
C GLU A 156 -3.36 -11.67 -24.74
N ARG A 157 -4.48 -11.19 -25.26
CA ARG A 157 -5.75 -11.89 -25.15
C ARG A 157 -5.78 -13.08 -26.09
N LEU A 158 -5.98 -14.26 -25.51
CA LEU A 158 -6.29 -15.50 -26.20
C LEU A 158 -7.77 -15.84 -26.00
N ALA A 159 -8.27 -16.87 -26.66
CA ALA A 159 -9.65 -17.32 -26.48
C ALA A 159 -9.87 -17.89 -25.06
N GLY A 160 -10.35 -17.06 -24.13
CA GLY A 160 -10.66 -17.44 -22.75
C GLY A 160 -9.46 -17.44 -21.79
N ALA A 161 -8.30 -16.94 -22.22
CA ALA A 161 -7.09 -16.85 -21.40
C ALA A 161 -6.29 -15.60 -21.75
N LEU A 162 -5.44 -15.16 -20.82
CA LEU A 162 -4.43 -14.16 -21.08
C LEU A 162 -3.06 -14.83 -21.06
N ARG A 163 -2.25 -14.51 -22.07
CA ARG A 163 -0.81 -14.80 -22.07
C ARG A 163 -0.08 -13.56 -21.62
N ILE A 164 0.65 -13.66 -20.52
CA ILE A 164 1.46 -12.59 -19.95
C ILE A 164 2.92 -12.95 -20.20
N THR A 165 3.66 -12.03 -20.80
CA THR A 165 5.11 -12.13 -20.97
C THR A 165 5.77 -11.05 -20.14
N ILE A 166 6.73 -11.41 -19.28
CA ILE A 166 7.56 -10.44 -18.57
C ILE A 166 8.64 -9.99 -19.56
N GLU A 167 8.44 -8.86 -20.23
CA GLU A 167 9.34 -8.41 -21.29
C GLU A 167 10.64 -7.85 -20.72
N GLU A 168 10.55 -7.13 -19.61
CA GLU A 168 11.66 -6.34 -19.07
C GLU A 168 11.52 -6.12 -17.56
N TYR A 169 12.67 -5.94 -16.91
CA TYR A 169 12.84 -5.43 -15.56
C TYR A 169 14.25 -4.85 -15.48
N GLU A 170 14.41 -3.56 -15.23
CA GLU A 170 15.72 -2.94 -15.00
C GLU A 170 15.75 -2.31 -13.60
N GLY A 171 16.34 -2.99 -12.64
CA GLY A 171 16.36 -2.44 -11.28
C GLY A 171 17.04 -3.36 -10.30
N GLY A 172 17.29 -2.83 -9.10
CA GLY A 172 17.85 -3.59 -7.99
C GLY A 172 16.80 -4.40 -7.22
N TYR A 173 15.53 -4.00 -7.29
CA TYR A 173 14.46 -4.55 -6.47
C TYR A 173 13.75 -5.73 -7.12
N HIS A 174 12.99 -6.44 -6.30
CA HIS A 174 12.13 -7.54 -6.71
C HIS A 174 10.68 -7.17 -6.53
N ALA A 175 9.83 -7.67 -7.42
CA ALA A 175 8.39 -7.50 -7.36
C ALA A 175 7.64 -8.83 -7.50
N ASP A 176 6.56 -8.97 -6.74
CA ASP A 176 5.54 -9.97 -6.96
C ASP A 176 4.45 -9.40 -7.89
N ILE A 177 4.07 -10.14 -8.92
CA ILE A 177 3.03 -9.78 -9.88
C ILE A 177 1.72 -10.48 -9.52
N TYR A 178 0.66 -9.69 -9.46
CA TYR A 178 -0.69 -10.15 -9.17
C TYR A 178 -1.64 -9.91 -10.35
N TYR A 179 -2.62 -10.81 -10.47
CA TYR A 179 -3.80 -10.69 -11.32
C TYR A 179 -5.04 -10.77 -10.44
N SER A 180 -5.76 -9.66 -10.32
CA SER A 180 -6.80 -9.46 -9.31
C SER A 180 -6.23 -9.78 -7.92
N SER A 181 -6.79 -10.74 -7.18
CA SER A 181 -6.29 -11.15 -5.86
C SER A 181 -5.25 -12.29 -5.91
N GLN A 182 -4.95 -12.82 -7.09
CA GLN A 182 -4.09 -13.98 -7.25
C GLN A 182 -2.65 -13.58 -7.53
N LEU A 183 -1.70 -14.08 -6.73
CA LEU A 183 -0.28 -14.05 -7.08
C LEU A 183 -0.06 -14.94 -8.31
N ILE A 184 0.39 -14.34 -9.41
CA ILE A 184 0.66 -15.06 -10.66
C ILE A 184 2.14 -15.35 -10.86
N LYS A 185 3.02 -14.51 -10.29
CA LYS A 185 4.46 -14.72 -10.29
C LYS A 185 5.11 -13.97 -9.16
N GLY A 186 5.93 -14.63 -8.36
CA GLY A 186 6.70 -13.98 -7.30
C GLY A 186 8.15 -13.72 -7.69
N PHE A 187 8.79 -12.81 -6.97
CA PHE A 187 10.24 -12.56 -7.02
C PHE A 187 10.78 -12.24 -8.42
N VAL A 188 10.06 -11.41 -9.18
CA VAL A 188 10.45 -10.95 -10.53
C VAL A 188 11.40 -9.76 -10.40
N GLY A 189 12.44 -9.69 -11.23
CA GLY A 189 13.38 -8.56 -11.24
C GLY A 189 14.69 -8.83 -10.53
N GLY A 190 15.22 -7.80 -9.89
CA GLY A 190 16.56 -7.78 -9.30
C GLY A 190 17.68 -7.60 -10.33
N SER A 191 18.90 -7.42 -9.83
CA SER A 191 20.11 -7.30 -10.67
C SER A 191 20.34 -8.52 -11.56
N GLU A 192 19.79 -9.67 -11.18
CA GLU A 192 19.81 -10.92 -11.94
C GLU A 192 18.74 -11.00 -13.05
N ARG A 193 17.82 -10.02 -13.13
CA ARG A 193 16.69 -9.99 -14.06
C ARG A 193 15.84 -11.25 -13.98
N ASN A 194 15.51 -11.68 -12.75
CA ASN A 194 14.81 -12.92 -12.49
C ASN A 194 13.45 -12.93 -13.19
N HIS A 195 13.13 -14.06 -13.82
CA HIS A 195 11.88 -14.28 -14.57
C HIS A 195 11.63 -13.36 -15.78
N VAL A 196 12.57 -12.50 -16.16
CA VAL A 196 12.48 -11.78 -17.45
C VAL A 196 12.52 -12.79 -18.60
N GLY A 197 11.53 -12.69 -19.49
CA GLY A 197 11.27 -13.63 -20.59
C GLY A 197 10.31 -14.77 -20.23
N ASP A 198 9.91 -14.93 -18.97
CA ASP A 198 8.92 -15.94 -18.60
C ASP A 198 7.55 -15.62 -19.20
N ILE A 199 6.83 -16.69 -19.54
CA ILE A 199 5.46 -16.64 -20.05
C ILE A 199 4.53 -17.30 -19.05
N ILE A 200 3.47 -16.58 -18.68
CA ILE A 200 2.46 -17.02 -17.71
C ILE A 200 1.10 -17.06 -18.42
N LEU A 201 0.35 -18.13 -18.20
CA LEU A 201 -1.02 -18.26 -18.69
C LEU A 201 -1.96 -18.12 -17.50
N VAL A 202 -2.92 -17.20 -17.61
CA VAL A 202 -4.01 -17.05 -16.65
C VAL A 202 -5.32 -17.22 -17.38
N ASN A 203 -6.30 -17.85 -16.73
CA ASN A 203 -7.67 -17.86 -17.25
C ASN A 203 -8.17 -16.42 -17.27
N GLU A 204 -8.82 -16.03 -18.36
CA GLU A 204 -9.37 -14.68 -18.47
C GLU A 204 -10.63 -14.58 -17.62
N ASN A 205 -10.43 -14.31 -16.33
CA ASN A 205 -11.47 -13.90 -15.41
C ASN A 205 -11.51 -12.38 -15.42
N LEU A 206 -12.02 -11.79 -16.50
CA LEU A 206 -12.38 -10.37 -16.52
C LEU A 206 -13.57 -10.17 -15.59
N THR A 207 -13.33 -10.05 -14.29
CA THR A 207 -14.30 -9.40 -13.43
C THR A 207 -14.21 -7.91 -13.74
N SER A 208 -15.27 -7.36 -14.34
CA SER A 208 -15.46 -5.91 -14.36
C SER A 208 -15.51 -5.46 -12.91
N GLY A 209 -14.48 -4.75 -12.50
CA GLY A 209 -14.25 -4.40 -11.11
C GLY A 209 -13.96 -2.92 -10.96
N ILE A 210 -14.44 -2.32 -9.89
CA ILE A 210 -14.16 -0.93 -9.58
C ILE A 210 -13.11 -0.90 -8.48
N PRO A 211 -11.91 -0.36 -8.73
CA PRO A 211 -10.87 -0.34 -7.73
C PRO A 211 -11.18 0.79 -6.75
N VAL A 212 -11.08 0.48 -5.46
CA VAL A 212 -11.27 1.41 -4.36
C VAL A 212 -9.96 1.49 -3.62
N TYR A 213 -9.39 2.69 -3.60
CA TYR A 213 -8.16 2.97 -2.90
C TYR A 213 -8.35 4.14 -1.93
N VAL A 214 -8.03 3.90 -0.67
CA VAL A 214 -8.18 4.89 0.41
C VAL A 214 -6.87 4.93 1.19
N ARG A 215 -6.29 6.11 1.36
CA ARG A 215 -5.06 6.30 2.14
C ARG A 215 -5.16 7.51 3.05
N ASP A 216 -4.50 7.43 4.19
CA ASP A 216 -4.20 8.60 5.00
C ASP A 216 -3.23 9.53 4.25
N PRO A 217 -3.41 10.87 4.29
CA PRO A 217 -2.50 11.80 3.62
C PRO A 217 -1.03 11.69 4.03
N ASN A 218 -0.74 11.17 5.23
CA ASN A 218 0.62 10.98 5.73
C ASN A 218 1.16 9.57 5.45
N GLY A 219 0.42 8.72 4.73
CA GLY A 219 0.85 7.37 4.35
C GLY A 219 0.90 6.36 5.49
N THR A 220 0.33 6.68 6.66
CA THR A 220 0.39 5.78 7.84
C THR A 220 -0.47 4.53 7.69
N ALA A 221 -1.58 4.62 6.95
CA ALA A 221 -2.44 3.49 6.65
C ALA A 221 -3.06 3.61 5.26
N GLN A 222 -3.30 2.46 4.64
CA GLN A 222 -3.90 2.35 3.32
C GLN A 222 -4.86 1.16 3.23
N TYR A 223 -5.85 1.28 2.36
CA TYR A 223 -6.83 0.25 2.03
C TYR A 223 -6.97 0.17 0.51
N PHE A 224 -6.96 -1.05 -0.01
CA PHE A 224 -7.22 -1.32 -1.42
C PHE A 224 -8.18 -2.50 -1.56
N SER A 225 -9.11 -2.37 -2.51
CA SER A 225 -9.99 -3.46 -2.90
C SER A 225 -10.48 -3.27 -4.33
N THR A 226 -10.96 -4.35 -4.94
CA THR A 226 -11.65 -4.31 -6.22
C THR A 226 -13.08 -4.82 -6.05
N VAL A 227 -14.05 -3.96 -6.34
CA VAL A 227 -15.46 -4.30 -6.23
C VAL A 227 -15.93 -4.93 -7.52
N GLU A 228 -16.14 -6.25 -7.50
CA GLU A 228 -16.74 -6.97 -8.63
C GLU A 228 -18.18 -6.49 -8.87
N LEU A 229 -18.47 -6.16 -10.13
CA LEU A 229 -19.81 -5.80 -10.59
C LEU A 229 -20.55 -7.07 -11.02
N ILE A 230 -21.85 -7.13 -10.72
CA ILE A 230 -22.71 -8.18 -11.26
C ILE A 230 -22.89 -7.93 -12.76
N ALA A 231 -22.60 -8.96 -13.57
CA ALA A 231 -22.79 -8.97 -15.02
C ALA A 231 -24.28 -9.02 -15.41
#